data_AF-A0A3P5X0Y1-F1
#
_entry.id   AF-A0A3P5X0Y1-F1
#
_cell.length_a   1.000
_cell.length_b   1.000
_cell.length_c   1.000
_cell.angle_alpha   90.00
_cell.angle_beta   90.00
_cell.angle_gamma   90.00
#
_symmetry.space_group_name_H-M   'P 1'
#
loop_
_entity.id
_entity.type
_entity.pdbx_description
1 polymer ?
#
loop_
_entity_poly.entity_id
_entity_poly.type
_entity_poly.pdbx_seq_one_letter_code
_entity_poly.pdbx_strand_id
1 'polypeptide(L)'
;MAVAAAIALAAPASAHQTHAHSHTHGHQAVAQEVVQTPTVVVSCFRGPWDKVIWDHPQAPFTDSLVAYGYSFERANAIAQRVCRDATLVGRPEALRATTMQILRTAPRN
;
A
#
# COMPACT_ATOMS: atom_id res chain seq x y z
N MET A 1 -22.59 72.19 31.23
CA MET A 1 -23.44 71.30 30.41
C MET A 1 -22.69 69.96 30.35
N ALA A 2 -22.94 68.96 31.21
CA ALA A 2 -24.06 68.00 31.19
C ALA A 2 -24.19 67.39 29.76
N VAL A 3 -24.16 66.07 29.47
CA VAL A 3 -24.75 64.85 30.08
C VAL A 3 -24.02 63.64 29.44
N ALA A 4 -23.36 62.75 30.19
CA ALA A 4 -23.77 61.38 30.58
C ALA A 4 -24.27 60.41 29.47
N ALA A 5 -23.57 59.27 29.39
CA ALA A 5 -24.03 57.87 29.25
C ALA A 5 -24.96 57.44 28.09
N ALA A 6 -24.57 56.40 27.35
CA ALA A 6 -24.94 55.01 27.67
C ALA A 6 -24.51 54.05 26.53
N ILE A 7 -23.87 52.95 26.91
CA ILE A 7 -23.47 51.83 26.06
C ILE A 7 -24.71 50.94 25.87
N ALA A 8 -25.17 50.75 24.63
CA ALA A 8 -26.22 49.80 24.32
C ALA A 8 -25.59 48.53 23.70
N LEU A 9 -25.53 47.45 24.47
CA LEU A 9 -25.20 46.12 24.01
C LEU A 9 -26.39 45.54 23.22
N ALA A 10 -26.19 45.28 21.93
CA ALA A 10 -27.15 44.52 21.14
C ALA A 10 -26.93 43.02 21.37
N ALA A 11 -27.89 42.36 22.03
CA ALA A 11 -27.90 40.91 22.21
C ALA A 11 -28.42 40.20 20.94
N PRO A 12 -27.78 39.12 20.47
CA PRO A 12 -28.37 38.28 19.44
C PRO A 12 -29.53 37.46 20.04
N ALA A 13 -30.72 37.59 19.46
CA ALA A 13 -31.88 36.78 19.79
C ALA A 13 -31.63 35.31 19.42
N SER A 14 -31.74 34.41 20.41
CA SER A 14 -31.72 32.96 20.17
C SER A 14 -33.10 32.51 19.70
N ALA A 15 -33.23 32.24 18.40
CA ALA A 15 -34.44 31.64 17.83
C ALA A 15 -34.49 30.14 18.18
N HIS A 16 -35.46 29.77 19.01
CA HIS A 16 -35.81 28.39 19.35
C HIS A 16 -36.58 27.76 18.18
N GLN A 17 -35.94 26.83 17.47
CA GLN A 17 -36.62 25.94 16.52
C GLN A 17 -36.79 24.56 17.16
N THR A 18 -38.06 24.18 17.30
CA THR A 18 -38.52 22.87 17.74
C THR A 18 -38.45 21.86 16.59
N HIS A 19 -38.28 20.58 16.96
CA HIS A 19 -38.49 19.35 16.17
C HIS A 19 -37.35 18.84 15.27
N ALA A 20 -36.66 17.77 15.75
CA ALA A 20 -36.85 16.40 15.26
C ALA A 20 -35.77 15.49 15.90
N HIS A 21 -36.19 14.52 16.71
CA HIS A 21 -35.30 13.44 17.15
C HIS A 21 -35.10 12.48 15.98
N SER A 22 -34.04 12.68 15.20
CA SER A 22 -33.55 11.64 14.28
C SER A 22 -32.43 10.88 14.98
N HIS A 23 -32.71 9.62 15.32
CA HIS A 23 -31.71 8.67 15.74
C HIS A 23 -30.90 8.27 14.51
N THR A 24 -29.91 9.05 14.15
CA THR A 24 -28.92 8.64 13.17
C THR A 24 -28.01 7.63 13.83
N HIS A 25 -28.19 6.36 13.47
CA HIS A 25 -27.24 5.30 13.78
C HIS A 25 -25.88 5.75 13.26
N GLY A 26 -24.94 5.98 14.18
CA GLY A 26 -23.58 6.33 13.87
C GLY A 26 -22.97 5.22 13.03
N HIS A 27 -22.82 5.47 11.72
CA HIS A 27 -21.82 4.78 10.93
C HIS A 27 -20.48 5.24 11.49
N GLN A 28 -19.91 4.46 12.40
CA GLN A 28 -18.52 4.60 12.75
C GLN A 28 -17.73 4.44 11.46
N ALA A 29 -17.24 5.55 10.92
CA ALA A 29 -16.21 5.54 9.92
C ALA A 29 -14.99 4.93 10.61
N VAL A 30 -14.91 3.59 10.56
CA VAL A 30 -13.69 2.87 10.87
C VAL A 30 -12.68 3.47 9.91
N ALA A 31 -11.72 4.22 10.43
CA ALA A 31 -10.56 4.63 9.65
C ALA A 31 -9.91 3.32 9.22
N GLN A 32 -10.24 2.86 8.02
CA GLN A 32 -9.70 1.65 7.47
C GLN A 32 -8.23 1.95 7.24
N GLU A 33 -7.38 1.44 8.12
CA GLU A 33 -5.94 1.50 7.97
C GLU A 33 -5.65 0.96 6.58
N VAL A 34 -5.26 1.86 5.67
CA VAL A 34 -4.85 1.47 4.35
C VAL A 34 -3.53 0.75 4.57
N VAL A 35 -3.60 -0.57 4.68
CA VAL A 35 -2.44 -1.44 4.69
C VAL A 35 -1.77 -1.23 3.33
N GLN A 36 -0.83 -0.29 3.29
CA GLN A 36 0.03 -0.02 2.15
C GLN A 36 0.74 -1.33 1.84
N THR A 37 0.25 -2.05 0.84
CA THR A 37 0.89 -3.30 0.45
C THR A 37 2.19 -2.91 -0.26
N PRO A 38 3.36 -3.26 0.28
CA PRO A 38 4.63 -2.86 -0.29
C PRO A 38 4.76 -3.38 -1.73
N THR A 39 5.32 -2.55 -2.60
CA THR A 39 5.49 -2.88 -4.02
C THR A 39 6.69 -3.82 -4.18
N VAL A 40 6.48 -4.93 -4.90
CA VAL A 40 7.55 -5.87 -5.26
C VAL A 40 8.14 -5.50 -6.61
N VAL A 41 9.45 -5.23 -6.64
CA VAL A 41 10.20 -4.84 -7.84
C VAL A 41 10.87 -6.08 -8.42
N VAL A 42 10.44 -6.55 -9.58
CA VAL A 42 11.09 -7.70 -10.23
C VAL A 42 12.33 -7.24 -10.99
N SER A 43 13.51 -7.61 -10.51
CA SER A 43 14.79 -7.30 -11.16
C SER A 43 15.69 -8.52 -11.25
N CYS A 44 15.91 -8.98 -12.48
CA CYS A 44 16.80 -10.10 -12.80
C CYS A 44 17.93 -9.59 -13.69
N PHE A 45 19.16 -9.87 -13.29
CA PHE A 45 20.28 -9.74 -14.23
C PHE A 45 20.11 -10.79 -15.33
N ARG A 46 20.30 -10.36 -16.59
CA ARG A 46 20.25 -11.21 -17.77
C ARG A 46 21.61 -11.23 -18.43
N GLY A 47 22.12 -12.43 -18.68
CA GLY A 47 23.30 -12.60 -19.50
C GLY A 47 23.07 -12.19 -20.97
N PRO A 48 24.13 -12.18 -21.80
CA PRO A 48 24.05 -11.82 -23.21
C PRO A 48 23.26 -12.81 -24.08
N TRP A 49 22.90 -13.96 -23.50
CA TRP A 49 22.26 -15.07 -24.17
C TRP A 49 20.93 -15.41 -23.51
N ASP A 50 20.10 -16.15 -24.23
CA ASP A 50 18.81 -16.71 -23.83
C ASP A 50 18.92 -17.91 -22.87
N LYS A 51 20.11 -18.16 -22.30
CA LYS A 51 20.38 -19.22 -21.33
C LYS A 51 20.55 -18.63 -19.93
N VAL A 52 19.94 -19.28 -18.94
CA VAL A 52 20.02 -18.93 -17.50
C VAL A 52 21.34 -19.33 -16.82
N ILE A 53 22.47 -19.16 -17.53
CA ILE A 53 23.81 -19.48 -17.01
C ILE A 53 24.29 -18.39 -16.04
N TRP A 54 24.05 -17.13 -16.39
CA TRP A 54 24.49 -15.96 -15.64
C TRP A 54 23.35 -15.27 -14.89
N ASP A 55 22.12 -15.74 -15.09
CA ASP A 55 20.91 -15.08 -14.61
C ASP A 55 20.78 -15.24 -13.09
N HIS A 56 20.62 -14.10 -12.41
CA HIS A 56 20.54 -14.03 -10.96
C HIS A 56 19.66 -12.86 -10.51
N PRO A 57 19.08 -12.94 -9.30
CA PRO A 57 18.30 -11.84 -8.77
C PRO A 57 19.20 -10.66 -8.38
N GLN A 58 18.70 -9.45 -8.61
CA GLN A 58 19.34 -8.24 -8.11
C GLN A 58 18.74 -7.85 -6.74
N ALA A 59 19.50 -7.07 -5.96
CA ALA A 59 19.10 -6.63 -4.62
C ALA A 59 17.67 -6.05 -4.56
N PRO A 60 17.22 -5.16 -5.48
CA PRO A 60 15.87 -4.61 -5.42
C PRO A 60 14.74 -5.65 -5.42
N PHE A 61 14.98 -6.82 -6.02
CA PHE A 61 13.98 -7.89 -6.03
C PHE A 61 13.90 -8.61 -4.70
N THR A 62 15.04 -9.04 -4.17
CA THR A 62 15.08 -9.68 -2.86
C THR A 62 14.62 -8.73 -1.76
N ASP A 63 15.07 -7.48 -1.78
CA ASP A 63 14.76 -6.47 -0.75
C ASP A 63 13.28 -6.12 -0.75
N SER A 64 12.65 -6.01 -1.92
CA SER A 64 11.22 -5.73 -2.00
C SER A 64 10.36 -6.92 -1.57
N LEU A 65 10.82 -8.16 -1.76
CA LEU A 65 10.18 -9.36 -1.19
C LEU A 65 10.32 -9.41 0.34
N VAL A 66 11.46 -8.99 0.88
CA VAL A 66 11.63 -8.88 2.34
C VAL A 66 10.72 -7.78 2.91
N ALA A 67 10.65 -6.62 2.25
CA ALA A 67 9.72 -5.56 2.62
C ALA A 67 8.25 -6.03 2.55
N TYR A 68 7.94 -6.96 1.64
CA TYR A 68 6.64 -7.64 1.53
C TYR A 68 6.34 -8.65 2.65
N GLY A 69 7.36 -8.99 3.46
CA GLY A 69 7.22 -9.81 4.65
C GLY A 69 7.77 -11.23 4.52
N TYR A 70 8.53 -11.54 3.47
CA TYR A 70 9.29 -12.80 3.41
C TYR A 70 10.58 -12.71 4.25
N SER A 71 11.02 -13.82 4.82
CA SER A 71 12.39 -13.92 5.32
C SER A 71 13.40 -13.77 4.17
N PHE A 72 14.62 -13.31 4.46
CA PHE A 72 15.65 -13.15 3.44
C PHE A 72 15.93 -14.45 2.66
N GLU A 73 16.00 -15.58 3.36
CA GLU A 73 16.22 -16.89 2.72
C GLU A 73 15.11 -17.21 1.72
N ARG A 74 13.85 -16.99 2.10
CA ARG A 74 12.70 -17.30 1.25
C ARG A 74 12.54 -16.29 0.12
N ALA A 75 12.78 -15.01 0.38
CA ALA A 75 12.84 -13.96 -0.62
C ALA A 75 13.90 -14.28 -1.69
N ASN A 76 15.11 -14.64 -1.26
CA ASN A 76 16.20 -15.01 -2.16
C ASN A 76 15.87 -16.29 -2.95
N ALA A 77 15.25 -17.30 -2.33
CA ALA A 77 14.83 -18.52 -3.02
C ALA A 77 13.75 -18.24 -4.09
N ILE A 78 12.77 -17.39 -3.78
CA ILE A 78 11.75 -16.94 -4.75
C ILE A 78 12.41 -16.19 -5.90
N ALA A 79 13.28 -15.22 -5.59
CA ALA A 79 13.95 -14.40 -6.58
C ALA A 79 14.84 -15.24 -7.50
N GLN A 80 15.58 -16.21 -6.95
CA GLN A 80 16.36 -17.18 -7.73
C GLN A 80 15.48 -18.03 -8.64
N ARG A 81 14.36 -18.56 -8.13
CA ARG A 81 13.43 -19.36 -8.95
C ARG A 81 12.91 -18.56 -10.14
N VAL A 82 12.47 -17.33 -9.92
CA VAL A 82 11.92 -16.46 -10.96
C VAL A 82 13.01 -16.06 -11.96
N CYS A 83 14.19 -15.66 -11.49
CA CYS A 83 15.26 -15.21 -12.37
C CYS A 83 15.94 -16.36 -13.12
N ARG A 84 15.90 -17.61 -12.63
CA ARG A 84 16.52 -18.75 -13.32
C ARG A 84 15.54 -19.57 -14.17
N ASP A 85 14.29 -19.12 -14.30
CA ASP A 85 13.32 -19.76 -15.18
C ASP A 85 13.57 -19.36 -16.63
N ALA A 86 14.05 -20.31 -17.43
CA ALA A 86 14.33 -20.13 -18.85
C ALA A 86 13.07 -19.75 -19.66
N THR A 87 11.87 -20.10 -19.20
CA THR A 87 10.62 -19.82 -19.90
C THR A 87 10.16 -18.36 -19.75
N LEU A 88 10.77 -17.62 -18.82
CA LEU A 88 10.46 -16.22 -18.50
C LEU A 88 11.48 -15.23 -19.11
N VAL A 89 12.55 -15.73 -19.74
CA VAL A 89 13.57 -14.91 -20.39
C VAL A 89 12.94 -14.08 -21.52
N GLY A 90 13.19 -12.77 -21.52
CA GLY A 90 12.62 -11.84 -22.50
C GLY A 90 11.11 -11.59 -22.37
N ARG A 91 10.48 -12.03 -21.27
CA ARG A 91 9.01 -11.97 -21.08
C ARG A 91 8.65 -11.25 -19.77
N PRO A 92 8.70 -9.91 -19.73
CA PRO A 92 8.46 -9.14 -18.51
C PRO A 92 7.05 -9.34 -17.91
N GLU A 93 6.04 -9.54 -18.75
CA GLU A 93 4.67 -9.82 -18.31
C GLU A 93 4.58 -11.19 -17.64
N ALA A 94 5.29 -12.19 -18.18
CA ALA A 94 5.34 -13.54 -17.61
C ALA A 94 6.11 -13.56 -16.28
N LEU A 95 7.19 -12.78 -16.17
CA LEU A 95 7.89 -12.56 -14.89
C LEU A 95 6.96 -11.98 -13.84
N ARG A 96 6.25 -10.89 -14.18
CA ARG A 96 5.27 -10.27 -13.28
C ARG A 96 4.18 -11.25 -12.87
N ALA A 97 3.60 -11.97 -13.83
CA ALA A 97 2.52 -12.93 -13.57
C ALA A 97 2.98 -14.07 -12.64
N THR A 98 4.19 -14.60 -12.88
CA THR A 98 4.78 -15.67 -12.06
C THR A 98 5.06 -15.17 -10.64
N THR A 99 5.67 -13.99 -10.50
CA THR A 99 5.89 -13.39 -9.18
C THR A 99 4.58 -13.18 -8.44
N MET A 100 3.58 -12.57 -9.08
CA MET A 100 2.25 -12.37 -8.48
C MET A 100 1.59 -13.68 -8.06
N GLN A 101 1.75 -14.74 -8.86
CA GLN A 101 1.23 -16.06 -8.50
C GLN A 101 1.92 -16.59 -7.23
N ILE A 102 3.25 -16.50 -7.15
CA ILE A 102 4.01 -16.90 -5.97
C ILE A 102 3.55 -16.11 -4.73
N LEU A 103 3.39 -14.79 -4.86
CA LEU A 103 2.96 -13.93 -3.74
C LEU A 103 1.57 -14.29 -3.20
N ARG A 104 0.71 -14.89 -4.02
CA ARG A 104 -0.63 -15.35 -3.64
C ARG A 104 -0.62 -16.73 -2.99
N THR A 105 0.29 -17.62 -3.41
CA THR A 105 0.26 -19.03 -3.01
C THR A 105 1.33 -19.40 -1.99
N ALA A 106 2.43 -18.66 -1.89
CA ALA A 106 3.56 -19.02 -1.04
C ALA A 106 3.40 -18.44 0.37
N PRO A 107 3.51 -19.27 1.43
CA PRO A 107 3.57 -18.78 2.80
C PRO A 107 4.81 -17.91 3.01
N ARG A 108 4.69 -16.89 3.86
CA ARG A 108 5.70 -15.85 4.10
C ARG A 108 6.71 -16.21 5.19
N ASN A 109 6.32 -17.13 6.07
CA ASN A 109 7.04 -17.67 7.21
C ASN A 109 7.85 -18.92 6.87
#